data_AF-A0A956M4W8-F1
#
_entry.id   AF-A0A956M4W8-F1
#
_cell.length_a   1.000
_cell.length_b   1.000
_cell.length_c   1.000
_cell.angle_alpha   90.00
_cell.angle_beta   90.00
_cell.angle_gamma   90.00
#
_symmetry.space_group_name_H-M   'P 1'
#
loop_
_entity.id
_entity.type
_entity.pdbx_description
1 polymer ?
#
loop_
_entity_poly.entity_id
_entity_poly.type
_entity_poly.pdbx_seq_one_letter_code
_entity_poly.pdbx_strand_id
1 'polypeptide(L)'
;MTNTTVVDFYHPGSAALNPAIIPFQDEQLVVGTQALHAGFLDNSTFGLRHDIFQVSLPAVRNWNLSLGLRGEHFNTPIFKQNRLGMQAAFLVRDNISCGVNIGFLNQSFDKDEFQLVDKNDPVFASGSSVFVADVGLGLVYQRDEKWRYGLALDHLNRPDISLVGAGEKLPFEASGAVLYRQKYVETAIGMRTIDSRVEPIIEFSSGIQGIGTLRNGFYGSTYVAGGQLYLSNKFSIDYQYAYSFSELNQFSSGSHKIDFVYRFGKTPEIEYEVTALFDSLRISERYVNQVFDNVIAAKDQVVSQEMIDHGRFDALPEGAYYRFVPLDSVAPIPEIDFDAYLVHYQDLITHLAEQLRNDALLTLRVIVPQRKKRVASAFVHHLHAVYGIAADKLEYGWAVNHGDEAANGYGTNSASTLSRQQNLFSLAPKIKRKYNRFIELSEWRLRIIDSGGGVLKEFVGQFDLPERIHWDWKSDSGKLLTAGNYYYYLQWRDKNGISRRSPSRKLSISKYKREVDIEVTKVSPKVRDVSHRIDLVLGL
;
A
#
# COMPACT_ATOMS: atom_id res chain seq x y z
N MET A 1 -6.59 -28.24 24.54
CA MET A 1 -6.94 -27.06 23.70
C MET A 1 -5.67 -26.30 23.39
N THR A 2 -5.55 -25.73 22.18
CA THR A 2 -4.41 -24.91 21.80
C THR A 2 -4.49 -23.55 22.49
N ASN A 3 -3.51 -23.21 23.33
CA ASN A 3 -3.46 -21.93 24.04
C ASN A 3 -2.77 -20.87 23.17
N THR A 4 -3.53 -20.30 22.24
CA THR A 4 -3.09 -19.17 21.41
C THR A 4 -4.29 -18.30 21.02
N THR A 5 -4.06 -17.23 20.27
CA THR A 5 -5.11 -16.29 19.85
C THR A 5 -5.63 -16.58 18.45
N VAL A 6 -6.85 -16.13 18.16
CA VAL A 6 -7.47 -16.21 16.81
C VAL A 6 -6.86 -15.26 15.78
N VAL A 7 -5.70 -14.68 16.08
CA VAL A 7 -4.94 -13.72 15.25
C VAL A 7 -3.46 -14.04 15.15
N ASP A 8 -2.92 -15.03 15.89
CA ASP A 8 -1.51 -15.42 15.78
C ASP A 8 -1.30 -16.28 14.53
N PHE A 9 -0.69 -15.71 13.50
CA PHE A 9 -0.39 -16.42 12.26
C PHE A 9 0.83 -17.34 12.37
N TYR A 10 1.69 -17.16 13.39
CA TYR A 10 2.96 -17.90 13.51
C TYR A 10 2.84 -19.11 14.41
N HIS A 11 1.87 -19.12 15.33
CA HIS A 11 1.64 -20.29 16.14
C HIS A 11 1.11 -21.46 15.26
N PRO A 12 1.76 -22.64 15.28
CA PRO A 12 1.41 -23.75 14.38
C PRO A 12 -0.05 -24.21 14.49
N GLY A 13 -0.58 -24.22 15.72
CA GLY A 13 -1.95 -24.65 16.03
C GLY A 13 -3.05 -23.59 15.84
N SER A 14 -2.77 -22.38 15.34
CA SER A 14 -3.81 -21.32 15.31
C SER A 14 -4.94 -21.59 14.32
N ALA A 15 -4.68 -22.30 13.23
CA ALA A 15 -5.72 -22.68 12.28
C ALA A 15 -6.75 -23.65 12.89
N ALA A 16 -6.40 -24.36 13.97
CA ALA A 16 -7.37 -25.16 14.73
C ALA A 16 -8.43 -24.31 15.43
N LEU A 17 -8.11 -23.04 15.77
CA LEU A 17 -9.00 -22.08 16.42
C LEU A 17 -9.72 -21.19 15.42
N ASN A 18 -9.07 -20.82 14.33
CA ASN A 18 -9.64 -19.94 13.32
C ASN A 18 -9.22 -20.39 11.91
N PRO A 19 -10.11 -21.03 11.13
CA PRO A 19 -9.78 -21.49 9.78
C PRO A 19 -9.37 -20.35 8.85
N ALA A 20 -9.80 -19.11 9.09
CA ALA A 20 -9.42 -17.95 8.28
C ALA A 20 -7.92 -17.58 8.39
N ILE A 21 -7.17 -18.18 9.33
CA ILE A 21 -5.71 -17.97 9.46
C ILE A 21 -4.92 -18.76 8.40
N ILE A 22 -5.45 -19.87 7.87
CA ILE A 22 -4.71 -20.78 6.98
C ILE A 22 -4.01 -20.05 5.82
N PRO A 23 -4.62 -19.08 5.09
CA PRO A 23 -3.95 -18.40 3.99
C PRO A 23 -2.68 -17.63 4.38
N PHE A 24 -2.52 -17.31 5.66
CA PHE A 24 -1.37 -16.56 6.20
C PHE A 24 -0.32 -17.46 6.87
N GLN A 25 -0.58 -18.76 6.98
CA GLN A 25 0.36 -19.75 7.51
C GLN A 25 1.25 -20.34 6.41
N ASP A 26 2.27 -21.11 6.81
CA ASP A 26 3.02 -21.94 5.88
C ASP A 26 2.23 -23.20 5.50
N GLU A 27 2.60 -23.81 4.37
CA GLU A 27 2.28 -25.21 4.09
C GLU A 27 2.98 -26.09 5.12
N GLN A 28 2.20 -26.62 6.07
CA GLN A 28 2.76 -27.32 7.22
C GLN A 28 1.93 -28.50 7.68
N LEU A 29 2.62 -29.45 8.30
CA LEU A 29 2.11 -30.54 9.12
C LEU A 29 2.55 -30.30 10.56
N VAL A 30 1.60 -30.34 11.47
CA VAL A 30 1.82 -30.29 12.91
C VAL A 30 1.36 -31.62 13.49
N VAL A 31 2.20 -32.24 14.31
CA VAL A 31 1.83 -33.41 15.12
C VAL A 31 2.31 -33.13 16.52
N GLY A 32 1.43 -33.27 17.51
CA GLY A 32 1.81 -32.99 18.89
C GLY A 32 0.97 -33.73 19.91
N THR A 33 1.45 -33.66 21.14
CA THR A 33 0.81 -34.26 22.30
C THR A 33 0.92 -33.31 23.49
N GLN A 34 -0.13 -33.29 24.29
CA GLN A 34 -0.21 -32.50 25.51
C GLN A 34 -0.53 -33.44 26.67
N ALA A 35 0.39 -33.51 27.64
CA ALA A 35 0.11 -34.06 28.96
C ALA A 35 -0.61 -32.99 29.78
N LEU A 36 -1.86 -33.25 30.14
CA LEU A 36 -2.70 -32.31 30.86
C LEU A 36 -2.58 -32.56 32.36
N HIS A 37 -2.38 -31.47 33.09
CA HIS A 37 -2.33 -31.45 34.54
C HIS A 37 -1.44 -32.56 35.12
N ALA A 38 -0.15 -32.52 34.79
CA ALA A 38 0.83 -33.46 35.32
C ALA A 38 0.76 -33.50 36.86
N GLY A 39 0.80 -34.72 37.41
CA GLY A 39 0.64 -34.98 38.84
C GLY A 39 -0.80 -35.12 39.34
N PHE A 40 -1.82 -34.88 38.51
CA PHE A 40 -3.22 -34.96 38.92
C PHE A 40 -3.73 -36.39 39.14
N LEU A 41 -3.14 -37.37 38.47
CA LEU A 41 -3.49 -38.79 38.61
C LEU A 41 -2.32 -39.55 39.25
N ASP A 42 -2.54 -40.09 40.45
CA ASP A 42 -1.51 -40.71 41.29
C ASP A 42 -0.75 -41.87 40.62
N ASN A 43 -1.38 -42.57 39.67
CA ASN A 43 -0.84 -43.77 39.01
C ASN A 43 -0.65 -43.63 37.48
N SER A 44 -0.78 -42.44 36.91
CA SER A 44 -0.61 -42.26 35.46
C SER A 44 -0.07 -40.88 35.11
N THR A 45 1.22 -40.83 34.78
CA THR A 45 1.93 -39.61 34.35
C THR A 45 1.39 -39.00 33.06
N PHE A 46 0.63 -39.76 32.25
CA PHE A 46 0.00 -39.30 31.00
C PHE A 46 -1.49 -39.68 30.91
N GLY A 47 -2.16 -39.86 32.05
CA GLY A 47 -3.55 -40.35 32.09
C GLY A 47 -4.56 -39.36 31.49
N LEU A 48 -4.25 -38.06 31.52
CA LEU A 48 -4.97 -37.02 30.80
C LEU A 48 -4.09 -36.54 29.64
N ARG A 49 -4.49 -36.86 28.42
CA ARG A 49 -3.70 -36.56 27.21
C ARG A 49 -4.56 -35.94 26.13
N HIS A 50 -4.01 -34.98 25.40
CA HIS A 50 -4.59 -34.39 24.19
C HIS A 50 -3.59 -34.46 23.05
N ASP A 51 -3.85 -35.31 22.06
CA ASP A 51 -3.04 -35.45 20.86
C ASP A 51 -3.65 -34.64 19.72
N ILE A 52 -2.80 -34.04 18.90
CA ILE A 52 -3.19 -33.16 17.80
C ILE A 52 -2.42 -33.53 16.54
N PHE A 53 -3.11 -33.54 15.42
CA PHE A 53 -2.55 -33.51 14.08
C PHE A 53 -3.21 -32.37 13.31
N GLN A 54 -2.44 -31.60 12.54
CA GLN A 54 -2.98 -30.53 11.71
C GLN A 54 -2.19 -30.41 10.41
N VAL A 55 -2.88 -30.25 9.31
CA VAL A 55 -2.31 -29.90 8.00
C VAL A 55 -2.92 -28.59 7.55
N SER A 56 -2.07 -27.64 7.15
CA SER A 56 -2.46 -26.35 6.60
C SER A 56 -1.89 -26.21 5.19
N LEU A 57 -2.73 -25.87 4.22
CA LEU A 57 -2.38 -25.68 2.81
C LEU A 57 -2.89 -24.29 2.33
N PRO A 58 -2.12 -23.20 2.52
CA PRO A 58 -2.50 -21.81 2.24
C PRO A 58 -2.87 -21.46 0.80
N ALA A 59 -2.39 -22.19 -0.22
CA ALA A 59 -2.59 -21.77 -1.61
C ALA A 59 -2.74 -22.97 -2.56
N VAL A 60 -3.91 -23.61 -2.56
CA VAL A 60 -4.20 -24.68 -3.50
C VAL A 60 -4.48 -24.09 -4.89
N ARG A 61 -3.56 -24.30 -5.85
CA ARG A 61 -3.73 -24.00 -7.30
C ARG A 61 -4.18 -22.56 -7.67
N ASN A 62 -3.52 -21.52 -7.16
CA ASN A 62 -3.78 -20.10 -7.52
C ASN A 62 -5.22 -19.59 -7.31
N TRP A 63 -6.09 -20.31 -6.57
CA TRP A 63 -7.52 -19.99 -6.46
C TRP A 63 -7.91 -19.16 -5.24
N ASN A 64 -6.97 -18.45 -4.58
CA ASN A 64 -7.20 -17.79 -3.27
C ASN A 64 -7.84 -18.72 -2.22
N LEU A 65 -7.74 -20.04 -2.44
CA LEU A 65 -8.35 -21.08 -1.63
C LEU A 65 -7.24 -21.77 -0.83
N SER A 66 -7.50 -21.89 0.46
CA SER A 66 -6.68 -22.64 1.39
C SER A 66 -7.49 -23.78 1.98
N LEU A 67 -6.82 -24.92 2.20
CA LEU A 67 -7.43 -26.11 2.80
C LEU A 67 -6.73 -26.45 4.10
N GLY A 68 -7.47 -26.99 5.05
CA GLY A 68 -6.94 -27.47 6.31
C GLY A 68 -7.60 -28.78 6.73
N LEU A 69 -6.85 -29.60 7.44
CA LEU A 69 -7.33 -30.80 8.11
C LEU A 69 -6.81 -30.80 9.54
N ARG A 70 -7.67 -31.07 10.51
CA ARG A 70 -7.34 -31.15 11.94
C ARG A 70 -7.86 -32.46 12.50
N GLY A 71 -7.01 -33.18 13.22
CA GLY A 71 -7.38 -34.33 14.02
C GLY A 71 -7.02 -34.08 15.48
N GLU A 72 -7.91 -34.42 16.39
CA GLU A 72 -7.64 -34.37 17.82
C GLU A 72 -8.15 -35.61 18.53
N HIS A 73 -7.38 -36.07 19.50
CA HIS A 73 -7.73 -37.18 20.37
C HIS A 73 -7.48 -36.77 21.81
N PHE A 74 -8.56 -36.61 22.57
CA PHE A 74 -8.51 -36.41 24.02
C PHE A 74 -8.83 -37.72 24.71
N ASN A 75 -7.99 -38.09 25.68
CA ASN A 75 -8.08 -39.35 26.38
C ASN A 75 -7.95 -39.13 27.89
N THR A 76 -8.90 -39.67 28.62
CA THR A 76 -8.84 -39.93 30.06
C THR A 76 -9.12 -41.43 30.29
N PRO A 77 -8.95 -41.96 31.51
CA PRO A 77 -9.31 -43.36 31.80
C PRO A 77 -10.78 -43.67 31.46
N ILE A 78 -11.71 -42.77 31.81
CA ILE A 78 -13.16 -43.01 31.69
C ILE A 78 -13.80 -42.40 30.44
N PHE A 79 -13.15 -41.41 29.80
CA PHE A 79 -13.75 -40.60 28.75
C PHE A 79 -12.75 -40.33 27.62
N LYS A 80 -13.22 -40.51 26.39
CA LYS A 80 -12.43 -40.30 25.18
C LYS A 80 -13.22 -39.41 24.22
N GLN A 81 -12.52 -38.52 23.55
CA GLN A 81 -13.10 -37.63 22.55
C GLN A 81 -12.20 -37.58 21.32
N ASN A 82 -12.75 -37.93 20.16
CA ASN A 82 -12.11 -37.81 18.87
C ASN A 82 -12.76 -36.68 18.08
N ARG A 83 -11.96 -35.80 17.48
CA ARG A 83 -12.44 -34.74 16.61
C ARG A 83 -11.69 -34.75 15.28
N LEU A 84 -12.42 -34.70 14.19
CA LEU A 84 -11.89 -34.45 12.85
C LEU A 84 -12.51 -33.16 12.33
N GLY A 85 -11.69 -32.19 11.93
CA GLY A 85 -12.11 -30.93 11.34
C GLY A 85 -11.60 -30.80 9.92
N MET A 86 -12.51 -30.55 8.97
CA MET A 86 -12.20 -30.20 7.59
C MET A 86 -12.40 -28.70 7.42
N GLN A 87 -11.37 -28.01 6.94
CA GLN A 87 -11.34 -26.55 6.89
C GLN A 87 -11.11 -26.06 5.46
N ALA A 88 -11.80 -24.97 5.12
CA ALA A 88 -11.55 -24.22 3.90
C ALA A 88 -11.51 -22.73 4.23
N ALA A 89 -10.58 -22.00 3.64
CA ALA A 89 -10.47 -20.56 3.80
C ALA A 89 -10.25 -19.87 2.46
N PHE A 90 -10.84 -18.70 2.32
CA PHE A 90 -10.80 -17.89 1.12
C PHE A 90 -10.17 -16.55 1.43
N LEU A 91 -9.09 -16.24 0.73
CA LEU A 91 -8.45 -14.93 0.75
C LEU A 91 -9.26 -13.98 -0.15
N VAL A 92 -10.23 -13.28 0.45
CA VAL A 92 -11.13 -12.34 -0.25
C VAL A 92 -10.35 -11.19 -0.86
N ARG A 93 -9.33 -10.71 -0.14
CA ARG A 93 -8.31 -9.74 -0.56
C ARG A 93 -7.00 -10.11 0.11
N ASP A 94 -5.87 -9.56 -0.35
CA ASP A 94 -4.53 -9.79 0.24
C ASP A 94 -4.46 -9.65 1.78
N ASN A 95 -5.45 -8.99 2.38
CA ASN A 95 -5.49 -8.63 3.78
C ASN A 95 -6.81 -9.00 4.50
N ILE A 96 -7.74 -9.69 3.83
CA ILE A 96 -9.00 -10.16 4.42
C ILE A 96 -9.20 -11.64 4.04
N SER A 97 -9.41 -12.47 5.05
CA SER A 97 -9.69 -13.90 4.88
C SER A 97 -10.94 -14.31 5.65
N CYS A 98 -11.73 -15.17 5.03
CA CYS A 98 -12.87 -15.83 5.67
C CYS A 98 -12.66 -17.34 5.63
N GLY A 99 -13.06 -18.06 6.66
CA GLY A 99 -12.90 -19.51 6.75
C GLY A 99 -14.14 -20.21 7.28
N VAL A 100 -14.27 -21.48 6.93
CA VAL A 100 -15.30 -22.40 7.42
C VAL A 100 -14.63 -23.67 7.91
N ASN A 101 -15.18 -24.25 8.98
CA ASN A 101 -14.81 -25.54 9.52
C ASN A 101 -16.04 -26.45 9.60
N ILE A 102 -15.92 -27.68 9.12
CA ILE A 102 -16.87 -28.76 9.36
C ILE A 102 -16.20 -29.75 10.30
N GLY A 103 -16.73 -29.85 11.52
CA GLY A 103 -16.26 -30.74 12.57
C GLY A 103 -17.08 -32.02 12.64
N PHE A 104 -16.40 -33.14 12.90
CA PHE A 104 -16.98 -34.42 13.28
C PHE A 104 -16.43 -34.79 14.64
N LEU A 105 -17.30 -34.98 15.61
CA LEU A 105 -16.98 -35.22 17.01
C LEU A 105 -17.55 -36.58 17.42
N ASN A 106 -16.69 -37.44 17.95
CA ASN A 106 -17.11 -38.67 18.62
C ASN A 106 -16.70 -38.61 20.08
N GLN A 107 -17.68 -38.61 20.98
CA GLN A 107 -17.45 -38.74 22.42
C GLN A 107 -17.82 -40.16 22.84
N SER A 108 -16.99 -40.77 23.69
CA SER A 108 -17.20 -42.14 24.14
C SER A 108 -16.72 -42.32 25.58
N PHE A 109 -17.41 -43.18 26.31
CA PHE A 109 -17.06 -43.55 27.67
C PHE A 109 -16.63 -45.00 27.79
N ASP A 110 -15.65 -45.24 28.65
CA ASP A 110 -15.10 -46.55 28.94
C ASP A 110 -15.85 -47.20 30.11
N LYS A 111 -16.76 -48.12 29.80
CA LYS A 111 -17.64 -48.74 30.81
C LYS A 111 -16.87 -49.60 31.80
N ASP A 112 -15.72 -50.14 31.41
CA ASP A 112 -14.92 -51.05 32.25
C ASP A 112 -14.26 -50.30 33.42
N GLU A 113 -14.04 -49.00 33.26
CA GLU A 113 -13.50 -48.10 34.29
C GLU A 113 -14.60 -47.51 35.18
N PHE A 114 -15.87 -47.79 34.91
CA PHE A 114 -16.96 -47.27 35.72
C PHE A 114 -17.12 -48.08 37.01
N GLN A 115 -17.08 -47.38 38.14
CA GLN A 115 -17.62 -47.90 39.40
C GLN A 115 -19.13 -47.64 39.43
N LEU A 116 -19.88 -48.39 38.61
CA LEU A 116 -21.33 -48.25 38.52
C LEU A 116 -22.00 -48.68 39.83
N VAL A 117 -22.77 -47.76 40.43
CA VAL A 117 -23.72 -48.08 41.51
C VAL A 117 -24.91 -48.89 40.93
N ASP A 118 -25.29 -48.60 39.69
CA ASP A 118 -26.33 -49.32 38.92
C ASP A 118 -25.78 -49.80 37.58
N LYS A 119 -25.81 -51.12 37.36
CA LYS A 119 -25.35 -51.74 36.10
C LYS A 119 -26.27 -51.45 34.91
N ASN A 120 -27.51 -51.02 35.16
CA ASN A 120 -28.54 -50.75 34.15
C ASN A 120 -28.89 -49.25 34.07
N ASP A 121 -27.91 -48.36 34.26
CA ASP A 121 -28.12 -46.92 34.17
C ASP A 121 -28.74 -46.53 32.80
N PRO A 122 -29.93 -45.88 32.78
CA PRO A 122 -30.64 -45.48 31.57
C PRO A 122 -29.82 -44.59 30.62
N VAL A 123 -28.84 -43.82 31.12
CA VAL A 123 -27.98 -42.95 30.30
C VAL A 123 -27.15 -43.75 29.28
N PHE A 124 -26.86 -45.02 29.58
CA PHE A 124 -26.06 -45.87 28.69
C PHE A 124 -26.89 -46.91 27.93
N ALA A 125 -28.23 -46.78 27.96
CA ALA A 125 -29.16 -47.69 27.29
C ALA A 125 -28.98 -47.70 25.76
N SER A 126 -28.63 -46.54 25.18
CA SER A 126 -28.41 -46.37 23.74
C SER A 126 -26.95 -46.56 23.30
N GLY A 127 -26.07 -46.99 24.21
CA GLY A 127 -24.64 -47.12 23.98
C GLY A 127 -23.81 -46.20 24.87
N SER A 128 -22.48 -46.24 24.73
CA SER A 128 -21.53 -45.38 25.47
C SER A 128 -20.86 -44.34 24.58
N SER A 129 -21.32 -44.13 23.36
CA SER A 129 -20.74 -43.17 22.43
C SER A 129 -21.79 -42.38 21.67
N VAL A 130 -21.47 -41.13 21.37
CA VAL A 130 -22.26 -40.24 20.53
C VAL A 130 -21.37 -39.63 19.45
N PHE A 131 -21.90 -39.59 18.22
CA PHE A 131 -21.25 -38.95 17.08
C PHE A 131 -22.09 -37.77 16.60
N VAL A 132 -21.47 -36.62 16.47
CA VAL A 132 -22.12 -35.39 16.00
C VAL A 132 -21.27 -34.66 14.98
N ALA A 133 -21.92 -33.83 14.17
CA ALA A 133 -21.25 -32.89 13.27
C ALA A 133 -21.53 -31.45 13.69
N ASP A 134 -20.51 -30.60 13.58
CA ASP A 134 -20.61 -29.18 13.92
C ASP A 134 -20.02 -28.27 12.84
N VAL A 135 -20.43 -27.00 12.84
CA VAL A 135 -19.96 -25.99 11.89
C VAL A 135 -19.34 -24.80 12.64
N GLY A 136 -18.20 -24.34 12.15
CA GLY A 136 -17.52 -23.13 12.63
C GLY A 136 -17.19 -22.17 11.49
N LEU A 137 -17.00 -20.90 11.83
CA LEU A 137 -16.67 -19.79 10.93
C LEU A 137 -15.49 -19.00 11.47
N GLY A 138 -14.69 -18.45 10.56
CA GLY A 138 -13.54 -17.62 10.87
C GLY A 138 -13.50 -16.37 10.01
N LEU A 139 -13.03 -15.27 10.59
CA LEU A 139 -12.73 -14.02 9.89
C LEU A 139 -11.39 -13.49 10.40
N VAL A 140 -10.56 -13.03 9.47
CA VAL A 140 -9.30 -12.35 9.77
C VAL A 140 -9.19 -11.11 8.89
N TYR A 141 -8.83 -9.99 9.50
CA TYR A 141 -8.51 -8.75 8.83
C TYR A 141 -7.15 -8.23 9.28
N GLN A 142 -6.26 -8.03 8.32
CA GLN A 142 -4.98 -7.37 8.52
C GLN A 142 -5.06 -5.96 7.93
N ARG A 143 -4.98 -4.92 8.76
CA ARG A 143 -5.05 -3.54 8.25
C ARG A 143 -3.73 -3.15 7.58
N ASP A 144 -2.61 -3.49 8.22
CA ASP A 144 -1.24 -3.20 7.81
C ASP A 144 -0.27 -4.22 8.45
N GLU A 145 1.04 -3.95 8.45
CA GLU A 145 2.02 -4.83 9.10
C GLU A 145 1.90 -4.84 10.65
N LYS A 146 1.21 -3.86 11.25
CA LYS A 146 1.10 -3.65 12.69
C LYS A 146 -0.19 -4.22 13.27
N TRP A 147 -1.32 -4.06 12.60
CA TRP A 147 -2.64 -4.37 13.17
C TRP A 147 -3.30 -5.59 12.52
N ARG A 148 -3.71 -6.54 13.36
CA ARG A 148 -4.51 -7.71 13.00
C ARG A 148 -5.75 -7.82 13.88
N TYR A 149 -6.86 -8.23 13.27
CA TYR A 149 -8.15 -8.44 13.90
C TYR A 149 -8.65 -9.83 13.51
N GLY A 150 -9.20 -10.57 14.45
CA GLY A 150 -9.67 -11.93 14.20
C GLY A 150 -10.93 -12.22 15.01
N LEU A 151 -11.84 -12.95 14.38
CA LEU A 151 -13.05 -13.48 14.97
C LEU A 151 -13.18 -14.95 14.57
N ALA A 152 -13.57 -15.80 15.50
CA ALA A 152 -13.90 -17.20 15.24
C ALA A 152 -15.14 -17.59 16.03
N LEU A 153 -16.04 -18.33 15.40
CA LEU A 153 -17.25 -18.88 15.98
C LEU A 153 -17.25 -20.39 15.75
N ASP A 154 -17.40 -21.19 16.79
CA ASP A 154 -17.45 -22.65 16.69
C ASP A 154 -18.78 -23.18 17.21
N HIS A 155 -19.13 -24.38 16.74
CA HIS A 155 -20.32 -25.12 17.18
C HIS A 155 -21.64 -24.35 16.92
N LEU A 156 -21.73 -23.63 15.80
CA LEU A 156 -22.87 -22.77 15.46
C LEU A 156 -24.23 -23.49 15.47
N ASN A 157 -24.23 -24.77 15.09
CA ASN A 157 -25.42 -25.62 15.06
C ASN A 157 -25.68 -26.37 16.38
N ARG A 158 -24.83 -26.20 17.41
CA ARG A 158 -24.96 -26.73 18.78
C ARG A 158 -25.61 -28.12 18.83
N PRO A 159 -24.99 -29.15 18.23
CA PRO A 159 -25.58 -30.49 18.18
C PRO A 159 -25.79 -31.08 19.59
N ASP A 160 -26.73 -32.03 19.70
CA ASP A 160 -26.97 -32.76 20.94
C ASP A 160 -25.87 -33.81 21.17
N ILE A 161 -25.14 -33.68 22.28
CA ILE A 161 -24.03 -34.55 22.69
C ILE A 161 -24.43 -35.51 23.82
N SER A 162 -25.72 -35.61 24.16
CA SER A 162 -26.18 -36.62 25.10
C SER A 162 -26.22 -38.01 24.46
N LEU A 163 -25.93 -39.04 25.25
CA LEU A 163 -26.00 -40.45 24.81
C LEU A 163 -27.44 -40.90 24.51
N VAL A 164 -28.44 -40.21 25.06
CA VAL A 164 -29.86 -40.60 25.01
C VAL A 164 -30.77 -39.55 24.35
N GLY A 165 -30.22 -38.48 23.79
CA GLY A 165 -31.02 -37.39 23.22
C GLY A 165 -31.76 -36.55 24.29
N ALA A 166 -31.17 -36.42 25.48
CA ALA A 166 -31.69 -35.63 26.60
C ALA A 166 -31.55 -34.10 26.41
N GLY A 167 -31.00 -33.63 25.28
CA GLY A 167 -30.91 -32.21 24.98
C GLY A 167 -29.64 -31.51 25.45
N GLU A 168 -28.63 -32.22 25.94
CA GLU A 168 -27.32 -31.65 26.27
C GLU A 168 -26.64 -31.17 25.00
N LYS A 169 -26.47 -29.85 24.84
CA LYS A 169 -25.93 -29.26 23.62
C LYS A 169 -24.43 -29.05 23.71
N LEU A 170 -23.74 -29.24 22.59
CA LEU A 170 -22.37 -28.79 22.45
C LEU A 170 -22.33 -27.26 22.69
N PRO A 171 -21.48 -26.76 23.62
CA PRO A 171 -21.41 -25.35 23.95
C PRO A 171 -21.10 -24.49 22.73
N PHE A 172 -21.73 -23.33 22.60
CA PHE A 172 -21.33 -22.37 21.57
C PHE A 172 -20.04 -21.69 22.00
N GLU A 173 -19.08 -21.54 21.09
CA GLU A 173 -17.84 -20.81 21.36
C GLU A 173 -17.68 -19.62 20.42
N ALA A 174 -17.29 -18.48 20.98
CA ALA A 174 -16.95 -17.28 20.23
C ALA A 174 -15.63 -16.73 20.73
N SER A 175 -14.70 -16.42 19.83
CA SER A 175 -13.40 -15.85 20.15
C SER A 175 -13.14 -14.62 19.31
N GLY A 176 -12.60 -13.57 19.92
CA GLY A 176 -12.22 -12.35 19.24
C GLY A 176 -10.92 -11.80 19.79
N ALA A 177 -10.03 -11.34 18.91
CA ALA A 177 -8.76 -10.77 19.32
C ALA A 177 -8.29 -9.67 18.38
N VAL A 178 -7.50 -8.75 18.94
CA VAL A 178 -6.74 -7.72 18.24
C VAL A 178 -5.28 -7.90 18.57
N LEU A 179 -4.43 -7.90 17.57
CA LEU A 179 -2.98 -7.96 17.73
C LEU A 179 -2.34 -6.70 17.17
N TYR A 180 -1.48 -6.10 17.99
CA TYR A 180 -0.61 -4.99 17.61
C TYR A 180 0.85 -5.45 17.61
N ARG A 181 1.57 -5.20 16.52
CA ARG A 181 3.00 -5.45 16.40
C ARG A 181 3.79 -4.16 16.56
N GLN A 182 4.73 -4.20 17.49
CA GLN A 182 5.77 -3.19 17.68
C GLN A 182 7.14 -3.82 17.40
N LYS A 183 7.65 -3.62 16.18
CA LYS A 183 8.96 -4.13 15.73
C LYS A 183 9.07 -5.67 15.88
N TYR A 184 9.71 -6.15 16.95
CA TYR A 184 9.94 -7.58 17.23
C TYR A 184 8.95 -8.20 18.20
N VAL A 185 8.08 -7.40 18.80
CA VAL A 185 7.10 -7.86 19.80
C VAL A 185 5.71 -7.73 19.21
N GLU A 186 4.89 -8.74 19.41
CA GLU A 186 3.46 -8.72 19.15
C GLU A 186 2.73 -8.83 20.47
N THR A 187 1.71 -8.01 20.62
CA THR A 187 0.81 -8.05 21.76
C THR A 187 -0.58 -8.29 21.21
N ALA A 188 -1.20 -9.39 21.61
CA ALA A 188 -2.59 -9.70 21.32
C ALA A 188 -3.43 -9.55 22.59
N ILE A 189 -4.57 -8.90 22.46
CA ILE A 189 -5.60 -8.81 23.49
C ILE A 189 -6.87 -9.37 22.87
N GLY A 190 -7.53 -10.27 23.60
CA GLY A 190 -8.74 -10.91 23.12
C GLY A 190 -9.62 -11.43 24.24
N MET A 191 -10.67 -12.10 23.83
CA MET A 191 -11.60 -12.78 24.69
C MET A 191 -12.08 -14.04 23.99
N ARG A 192 -12.36 -15.07 24.78
CA ARG A 192 -13.11 -16.25 24.38
C ARG A 192 -14.33 -16.38 25.26
N THR A 193 -15.45 -16.71 24.66
CA THR A 193 -16.70 -16.99 25.34
C THR A 193 -17.10 -18.43 25.05
N ILE A 194 -17.40 -19.19 26.10
CA ILE A 194 -17.95 -20.55 26.01
C ILE A 194 -19.33 -20.49 26.68
N ASP A 195 -20.38 -20.55 25.87
CA ASP A 195 -21.75 -20.17 26.23
C ASP A 195 -21.81 -18.80 26.94
N SER A 196 -21.89 -18.77 28.27
CA SER A 196 -21.93 -17.55 29.10
C SER A 196 -20.61 -17.24 29.82
N ARG A 197 -19.64 -18.16 29.82
CA ARG A 197 -18.35 -17.97 30.50
C ARG A 197 -17.40 -17.17 29.62
N VAL A 198 -16.85 -16.09 30.15
CA VAL A 198 -15.88 -15.23 29.46
C VAL A 198 -14.48 -15.48 29.99
N GLU A 199 -13.54 -15.71 29.08
CA GLU A 199 -12.12 -15.92 29.33
C GLU A 199 -11.33 -14.80 28.64
N PRO A 200 -10.80 -13.81 29.38
CA PRO A 200 -9.92 -12.81 28.79
C PRO A 200 -8.61 -13.45 28.35
N ILE A 201 -8.05 -12.95 27.25
CA ILE A 201 -6.78 -13.41 26.69
C ILE A 201 -5.85 -12.22 26.52
N ILE A 202 -4.63 -12.35 27.00
CA ILE A 202 -3.52 -11.46 26.64
C ILE A 202 -2.30 -12.32 26.30
N GLU A 203 -1.72 -12.10 25.13
CA GLU A 203 -0.58 -12.86 24.62
C GLU A 203 0.50 -11.90 24.15
N PHE A 204 1.75 -12.19 24.50
CA PHE A 204 2.94 -11.54 24.02
C PHE A 204 3.77 -12.56 23.26
N SER A 205 4.15 -12.22 22.03
CA SER A 205 5.05 -13.05 21.24
C SER A 205 6.22 -12.23 20.71
N SER A 206 7.37 -12.88 20.57
CA SER A 206 8.56 -12.27 19.99
C SER A 206 9.27 -13.29 19.14
N GLY A 207 9.73 -12.89 17.96
CA GLY A 207 10.50 -13.75 17.07
C GLY A 207 11.97 -13.35 17.03
N ILE A 208 12.83 -14.35 17.13
CA ILE A 208 14.26 -14.22 16.89
C ILE A 208 14.56 -14.86 15.55
N GLN A 209 14.99 -14.06 14.59
CA GLN A 209 15.23 -14.50 13.22
C GLN A 209 16.20 -15.69 13.18
N GLY A 210 15.83 -16.72 12.43
CA GLY A 210 16.65 -17.93 12.28
C GLY A 210 16.65 -18.87 13.49
N ILE A 211 16.21 -18.41 14.67
CA ILE A 211 16.23 -19.20 15.90
C ILE A 211 14.83 -19.71 16.25
N GLY A 212 13.81 -18.85 16.27
CA GLY A 212 12.51 -19.27 16.76
C GLY A 212 11.59 -18.15 17.20
N THR A 213 10.57 -18.50 17.98
CA THR A 213 9.62 -17.58 18.59
C THR A 213 9.44 -17.90 20.06
N LEU A 214 9.35 -16.89 20.91
CA LEU A 214 8.91 -16.99 22.29
C LEU A 214 7.48 -16.47 22.41
N ARG A 215 6.67 -17.12 23.26
CA ARG A 215 5.27 -16.78 23.53
C ARG A 215 5.00 -16.87 25.02
N ASN A 216 4.35 -15.86 25.57
CA ASN A 216 3.84 -15.88 26.94
C ASN A 216 2.45 -15.24 26.95
N GLY A 217 1.52 -15.77 27.73
CA GLY A 217 0.17 -15.20 27.78
C GLY A 217 -0.65 -15.69 28.96
N PHE A 218 -1.75 -15.00 29.20
CA PHE A 218 -2.77 -15.37 30.17
C PHE A 218 -4.06 -15.68 29.42
N TYR A 219 -4.66 -16.82 29.73
CA TYR A 219 -5.88 -17.36 29.14
C TYR A 219 -6.85 -17.67 30.28
N GLY A 220 -7.74 -16.74 30.60
CA GLY A 220 -8.55 -16.79 31.82
C GLY A 220 -7.65 -16.85 33.06
N SER A 221 -7.74 -17.94 33.82
CA SER A 221 -6.92 -18.19 35.01
C SER A 221 -5.64 -18.98 34.73
N THR A 222 -5.23 -19.15 33.47
CA THR A 222 -4.05 -19.96 33.11
C THR A 222 -2.96 -19.09 32.50
N TYR A 223 -1.77 -19.12 33.09
CA TYR A 223 -0.55 -18.59 32.49
C TYR A 223 0.06 -19.64 31.55
N VAL A 224 0.52 -19.22 30.38
CA VAL A 224 1.15 -20.09 29.39
C VAL A 224 2.46 -19.45 28.98
N ALA A 225 3.55 -20.23 29.04
CA ALA A 225 4.87 -19.87 28.55
C ALA A 225 5.35 -20.93 27.58
N GLY A 226 5.90 -20.51 26.45
CA GLY A 226 6.34 -21.45 25.43
C GLY A 226 7.12 -20.79 24.31
N GLY A 227 7.43 -21.59 23.31
CA GLY A 227 8.13 -21.12 22.15
C GLY A 227 8.38 -22.22 21.12
N GLN A 228 8.66 -21.77 19.91
CA GLN A 228 9.01 -22.62 18.79
C GLN A 228 10.47 -22.43 18.45
N LEU A 229 11.23 -23.52 18.43
CA LEU A 229 12.62 -23.56 18.03
C LEU A 229 12.72 -24.06 16.58
N TYR A 230 13.39 -23.29 15.73
CA TYR A 230 13.66 -23.64 14.35
C TYR A 230 14.93 -24.48 14.26
N LEU A 231 14.78 -25.77 13.98
CA LEU A 231 15.91 -26.70 13.81
C LEU A 231 16.49 -26.64 12.40
N SER A 232 15.64 -26.34 11.42
CA SER A 232 16.02 -26.10 10.03
C SER A 232 14.93 -25.28 9.33
N ASN A 233 15.13 -25.00 8.03
CA ASN A 233 14.10 -24.32 7.22
C ASN A 233 12.79 -25.12 7.10
N LYS A 234 12.82 -26.44 7.32
CA LYS A 234 11.65 -27.31 7.19
C LYS A 234 11.13 -27.84 8.53
N PHE A 235 11.98 -27.95 9.54
CA PHE A 235 11.66 -28.61 10.79
C PHE A 235 11.76 -27.65 11.97
N SER A 236 10.77 -27.71 12.85
CA SER A 236 10.77 -26.96 14.10
C SER A 236 10.00 -27.71 15.19
N ILE A 237 10.33 -27.43 16.44
CA ILE A 237 9.65 -27.97 17.61
C ILE A 237 9.02 -26.80 18.35
N ASP A 238 7.74 -26.90 18.69
CA ASP A 238 7.06 -25.99 19.61
C ASP A 238 6.86 -26.68 20.95
N TYR A 239 7.10 -25.95 22.03
CA TYR A 239 6.85 -26.42 23.38
C TYR A 239 6.10 -25.36 24.17
N GLN A 240 5.11 -25.80 24.95
CA GLN A 240 4.32 -24.93 25.82
C GLN A 240 4.14 -25.56 27.20
N TYR A 241 4.27 -24.72 28.21
CA TYR A 241 3.94 -25.01 29.59
C TYR A 241 2.76 -24.14 30.02
N ALA A 242 1.73 -24.74 30.60
CA ALA A 242 0.54 -24.05 31.07
C ALA A 242 0.36 -24.27 32.57
N TYR A 243 0.32 -23.18 33.33
CA TYR A 243 0.14 -23.17 34.78
C TYR A 243 -1.18 -22.49 35.14
N SER A 244 -2.05 -23.20 35.87
CA SER A 244 -3.34 -22.64 36.31
C SER A 244 -3.20 -21.93 37.65
N PHE A 245 -3.89 -20.80 37.84
CA PHE A 245 -4.03 -20.11 39.12
C PHE A 245 -5.32 -20.48 39.85
N SER A 246 -6.11 -21.40 39.30
CA SER A 246 -7.27 -21.97 39.99
C SER A 246 -6.86 -22.99 41.04
N GLU A 247 -7.83 -23.52 41.80
CA GLU A 247 -7.63 -24.58 42.79
C GLU A 247 -6.93 -25.84 42.22
N LEU A 248 -6.95 -26.02 40.90
CA LEU A 248 -6.20 -27.09 40.20
C LEU A 248 -4.69 -27.07 40.50
N ASN A 249 -4.11 -25.93 40.87
CA ASN A 249 -2.68 -25.84 41.19
C ASN A 249 -2.28 -26.56 42.48
N GLN A 250 -3.25 -26.91 43.34
CA GLN A 250 -3.00 -27.71 44.54
C GLN A 250 -2.75 -29.18 44.20
N PHE A 251 -3.22 -29.63 43.04
CA PHE A 251 -3.21 -31.03 42.61
C PHE A 251 -2.41 -31.27 41.34
N SER A 252 -1.85 -30.22 40.73
CA SER A 252 -1.13 -30.33 39.46
C SER A 252 0.03 -29.36 39.36
N SER A 253 1.13 -29.83 38.76
CA SER A 253 2.28 -29.01 38.40
C SER A 253 2.10 -28.26 37.06
N GLY A 254 0.94 -28.37 36.41
CA GLY A 254 0.64 -27.73 35.12
C GLY A 254 0.58 -28.72 33.96
N SER A 255 0.37 -28.20 32.75
CA SER A 255 0.27 -28.99 31.52
C SER A 255 1.47 -28.73 30.62
N HIS A 256 1.94 -29.78 29.95
CA HIS A 256 3.10 -29.74 29.06
C HIS A 256 2.67 -30.18 27.66
N LYS A 257 2.98 -29.37 26.65
CA LYS A 257 2.67 -29.64 25.26
C LYS A 257 3.93 -29.58 24.41
N ILE A 258 4.08 -30.54 23.52
CA ILE A 258 5.11 -30.54 22.49
C ILE A 258 4.48 -30.80 21.11
N ASP A 259 4.79 -29.93 20.16
CA ASP A 259 4.40 -30.08 18.75
C ASP A 259 5.64 -30.17 17.86
N PHE A 260 5.63 -31.12 16.94
CA PHE A 260 6.58 -31.25 15.84
C PHE A 260 5.96 -30.65 14.59
N VAL A 261 6.69 -29.74 13.94
CA VAL A 261 6.22 -29.00 12.78
C VAL A 261 7.13 -29.28 11.59
N TYR A 262 6.54 -29.83 10.52
CA TYR A 262 7.19 -30.02 9.23
C TYR A 262 6.58 -29.07 8.19
N ARG A 263 7.40 -28.35 7.43
CA ARG A 263 6.97 -27.46 6.34
C ARG A 263 7.27 -28.11 4.99
N PHE A 264 6.22 -28.28 4.18
CA PHE A 264 6.28 -29.04 2.92
C PHE A 264 6.94 -28.25 1.76
N GLY A 265 6.70 -26.94 1.70
CA GLY A 265 7.20 -26.06 0.63
C GLY A 265 8.51 -25.33 0.93
N LYS A 266 9.02 -24.58 -0.05
CA LYS A 266 9.96 -23.47 0.25
C LYS A 266 9.18 -22.48 1.11
N THR A 267 9.79 -21.99 2.19
CA THR A 267 9.25 -20.87 2.98
C THR A 267 8.72 -19.83 2.00
N PRO A 268 7.46 -19.41 2.11
CA PRO A 268 6.89 -18.49 1.15
C PRO A 268 7.84 -17.31 0.94
N GLU A 269 8.18 -17.00 -0.31
CA GLU A 269 9.17 -15.98 -0.55
C GLU A 269 8.66 -14.66 0.00
N ILE A 270 9.43 -14.05 0.90
CA ILE A 270 9.14 -12.69 1.35
C ILE A 270 9.34 -11.83 0.12
N GLU A 271 8.26 -11.42 -0.52
CA GLU A 271 8.29 -10.48 -1.62
C GLU A 271 8.16 -9.07 -1.04
N TYR A 272 9.22 -8.27 -1.14
CA TYR A 272 9.07 -6.83 -0.99
C TYR A 272 8.61 -6.26 -2.32
N GLU A 273 7.52 -5.50 -2.31
CA GLU A 273 7.07 -4.75 -3.48
C GLU A 273 7.55 -3.29 -3.38
N VAL A 274 7.97 -2.69 -4.49
CA VAL A 274 8.30 -1.27 -4.57
C VAL A 274 7.43 -0.63 -5.63
N THR A 275 6.74 0.45 -5.27
CA THR A 275 5.83 1.18 -6.16
C THR A 275 6.25 2.65 -6.22
N ALA A 276 6.37 3.22 -7.41
CA ALA A 276 6.50 4.66 -7.58
C ALA A 276 5.14 5.34 -7.39
N LEU A 277 5.11 6.54 -6.83
CA LEU A 277 3.86 7.30 -6.70
C LEU A 277 3.26 7.69 -8.06
N PHE A 278 4.12 7.79 -9.08
CA PHE A 278 3.76 8.05 -10.47
C PHE A 278 4.61 7.16 -11.37
N ASP A 279 4.01 6.62 -12.42
CA ASP A 279 4.64 5.75 -13.41
C ASP A 279 5.18 6.50 -14.63
N SER A 280 4.91 7.82 -14.71
CA SER A 280 5.39 8.68 -15.77
C SER A 280 5.81 10.07 -15.29
N LEU A 281 6.91 10.59 -15.86
CA LEU A 281 7.36 11.97 -15.72
C LEU A 281 7.22 12.69 -17.06
N ARG A 282 6.73 13.93 -17.02
CA ARG A 282 6.65 14.82 -18.19
C ARG A 282 7.61 15.99 -18.00
N ILE A 283 8.66 16.05 -18.82
CA ILE A 283 9.62 17.16 -18.85
C ILE A 283 9.21 18.08 -20.01
N SER A 284 8.83 19.32 -19.71
CA SER A 284 8.56 20.34 -20.73
C SER A 284 9.83 21.16 -20.94
N GLU A 285 10.34 21.16 -22.17
CA GLU A 285 11.38 22.10 -22.58
C GLU A 285 10.78 23.16 -23.49
N ARG A 286 10.96 24.43 -23.12
CA ARG A 286 10.50 25.57 -23.90
C ARG A 286 11.61 26.00 -24.85
N TYR A 287 11.33 25.93 -26.14
CA TYR A 287 12.22 26.41 -27.21
C TYR A 287 11.62 27.68 -27.79
N VAL A 288 12.43 28.73 -27.92
CA VAL A 288 12.02 29.96 -28.61
C VAL A 288 12.53 29.87 -30.03
N ASN A 289 11.63 29.89 -31.01
CA ASN A 289 12.02 30.09 -32.41
C ASN A 289 11.99 31.60 -32.69
N GLN A 290 13.10 32.14 -33.18
CA GLN A 290 13.22 33.54 -33.59
C GLN A 290 12.95 33.62 -35.10
N VAL A 291 11.86 34.26 -35.52
CA VAL A 291 11.61 34.56 -36.94
C VAL A 291 11.80 36.06 -37.14
N PHE A 292 12.93 36.45 -37.74
CA PHE A 292 13.09 37.79 -38.29
C PHE A 292 12.59 37.78 -39.74
N ASP A 293 11.46 38.42 -40.01
CA ASP A 293 11.07 38.72 -41.40
C ASP A 293 12.03 39.79 -41.93
N ASN A 294 13.07 39.35 -42.64
CA ASN A 294 13.95 40.21 -43.41
C ASN A 294 13.16 40.80 -44.58
N VAL A 295 12.86 42.10 -44.48
CA VAL A 295 12.61 43.03 -45.58
C VAL A 295 11.54 42.57 -46.59
N ILE A 296 10.28 42.98 -46.37
CA ILE A 296 9.31 43.05 -47.47
C ILE A 296 9.73 44.22 -48.38
N ALA A 297 10.60 43.93 -49.33
CA ALA A 297 10.90 44.82 -50.44
C ALA A 297 9.62 45.02 -51.26
N ALA A 298 9.32 46.29 -51.52
CA ALA A 298 8.14 46.72 -52.25
C ALA A 298 8.08 46.19 -53.68
N LYS A 299 7.02 45.46 -54.03
CA LYS A 299 6.08 45.74 -55.14
C LYS A 299 5.19 44.51 -55.38
N ASP A 300 3.89 44.79 -55.51
CA ASP A 300 2.83 43.92 -56.02
C ASP A 300 3.27 42.57 -56.59
N GLN A 301 3.18 41.51 -55.78
CA GLN A 301 2.95 40.15 -56.25
C GLN A 301 2.44 39.29 -55.07
N VAL A 302 1.21 38.81 -55.25
CA VAL A 302 0.54 37.65 -54.62
C VAL A 302 1.33 37.00 -53.48
N VAL A 303 0.77 37.09 -52.26
CA VAL A 303 1.13 36.25 -51.12
C VAL A 303 1.08 34.79 -51.57
N SER A 304 2.25 34.15 -51.73
CA SER A 304 2.33 32.76 -52.18
C SER A 304 1.73 31.84 -51.12
N GLN A 305 1.05 30.80 -51.60
CA GLN A 305 0.34 29.78 -50.84
C GLN A 305 1.18 29.10 -49.72
N GLU A 306 2.51 29.24 -49.70
CA GLU A 306 3.40 28.67 -48.68
C GLU A 306 3.33 29.36 -47.31
N MET A 307 2.86 30.61 -47.20
CA MET A 307 2.65 31.26 -45.90
C MET A 307 1.45 30.71 -45.12
N ILE A 308 0.62 29.86 -45.76
CA ILE A 308 -0.58 29.24 -45.16
C ILE A 308 -0.22 27.95 -44.42
N ASP A 309 0.85 27.23 -44.79
CA ASP A 309 1.14 25.88 -44.29
C ASP A 309 1.97 25.83 -42.98
N HIS A 310 2.43 26.96 -42.46
CA HIS A 310 3.21 27.04 -41.21
C HIS A 310 2.43 27.62 -40.01
N GLY A 311 1.11 27.48 -39.96
CA GLY A 311 0.34 27.71 -38.74
C GLY A 311 0.17 29.18 -38.33
N ARG A 312 0.22 30.11 -39.29
CA ARG A 312 -0.17 31.50 -39.07
C ARG A 312 -1.70 31.60 -38.98
N PHE A 313 -2.17 32.12 -37.84
CA PHE A 313 -3.53 32.60 -37.59
C PHE A 313 -4.64 31.60 -37.97
N ASP A 314 -5.22 30.93 -36.97
CA ASP A 314 -6.65 30.60 -37.07
C ASP A 314 -7.34 31.89 -37.48
N ALA A 315 -7.88 31.94 -38.70
CA ALA A 315 -8.71 33.05 -39.14
C ALA A 315 -9.69 33.31 -38.00
N LEU A 316 -9.66 34.52 -37.44
CA LEU A 316 -10.60 34.92 -36.40
C LEU A 316 -12.00 34.47 -36.85
N PRO A 317 -12.76 33.73 -36.02
CA PRO A 317 -14.11 33.34 -36.37
C PRO A 317 -14.84 34.57 -36.89
N GLU A 318 -15.61 34.42 -37.98
CA GLU A 318 -16.27 35.54 -38.65
C GLU A 318 -17.02 36.40 -37.60
N GLY A 319 -16.56 37.64 -37.38
CA GLY A 319 -17.08 38.54 -36.34
C GLY A 319 -16.30 38.64 -35.02
N ALA A 320 -15.13 38.00 -34.86
CA ALA A 320 -14.26 38.23 -33.71
C ALA A 320 -13.31 39.42 -33.95
N TYR A 321 -13.03 40.20 -32.89
CA TYR A 321 -12.10 41.32 -32.93
C TYR A 321 -11.14 41.31 -31.73
N TYR A 322 -9.97 41.93 -31.88
CA TYR A 322 -9.04 42.10 -30.76
C TYR A 322 -9.43 43.32 -29.93
N ARG A 323 -9.58 43.12 -28.61
CA ARG A 323 -9.71 44.21 -27.65
C ARG A 323 -8.33 44.53 -27.09
N PHE A 324 -7.89 45.78 -27.24
CA PHE A 324 -6.65 46.28 -26.67
C PHE A 324 -6.92 47.18 -25.46
N VAL A 325 -6.01 47.11 -24.50
CA VAL A 325 -6.10 47.85 -23.25
C VAL A 325 -4.75 48.55 -23.01
N PRO A 326 -4.71 49.90 -22.98
CA PRO A 326 -3.52 50.66 -22.61
C PRO A 326 -3.10 50.34 -21.16
N LEU A 327 -1.79 50.32 -20.89
CA LEU A 327 -1.29 50.00 -19.56
C LEU A 327 -1.91 50.87 -18.45
N ASP A 328 -2.07 52.18 -18.72
CA ASP A 328 -2.60 53.18 -17.77
C ASP A 328 -4.05 52.95 -17.34
N SER A 329 -4.77 52.08 -18.06
CA SER A 329 -6.19 51.83 -17.83
C SER A 329 -6.47 50.64 -16.88
N VAL A 330 -5.44 49.96 -16.37
CA VAL A 330 -5.58 48.76 -15.53
C VAL A 330 -4.63 48.77 -14.33
N ALA A 331 -5.14 48.36 -13.17
CA ALA A 331 -4.33 48.22 -11.96
C ALA A 331 -3.30 47.08 -12.12
N PRO A 332 -2.04 47.26 -11.66
CA PRO A 332 -0.99 46.26 -11.78
C PRO A 332 -1.39 44.94 -11.10
N ILE A 333 -1.15 43.81 -11.78
CA ILE A 333 -1.38 42.46 -11.26
C ILE A 333 -0.05 41.92 -10.73
N PRO A 334 0.15 41.81 -9.41
CA PRO A 334 1.46 41.53 -8.83
C PRO A 334 1.62 40.04 -8.56
N GLU A 335 1.91 39.20 -9.55
CA GLU A 335 2.13 37.77 -9.24
C GLU A 335 2.90 36.93 -10.28
N ILE A 336 3.57 37.53 -11.27
CA ILE A 336 4.40 36.77 -12.24
C ILE A 336 5.86 37.18 -12.12
N ASP A 337 6.68 36.24 -11.62
CA ASP A 337 8.14 36.36 -11.58
C ASP A 337 8.72 36.08 -12.98
N PHE A 338 9.11 37.15 -13.68
CA PHE A 338 9.74 37.08 -15.00
C PHE A 338 11.25 36.80 -14.94
N ASP A 339 11.86 36.82 -13.74
CA ASP A 339 13.28 36.51 -13.56
C ASP A 339 13.54 34.99 -13.55
N ALA A 340 12.47 34.18 -13.52
CA ALA A 340 12.51 32.71 -13.57
C ALA A 340 12.61 32.12 -14.99
N TYR A 341 12.67 32.94 -16.03
CA TYR A 341 12.76 32.50 -17.43
C TYR A 341 14.23 32.30 -17.86
N LEU A 342 14.48 31.42 -18.85
CA LEU A 342 15.82 31.10 -19.38
C LEU A 342 16.59 32.37 -19.80
N VAL A 343 17.92 32.38 -19.67
CA VAL A 343 18.83 33.50 -20.01
C VAL A 343 18.52 34.12 -21.38
N HIS A 344 18.22 33.31 -22.40
CA HIS A 344 17.85 33.80 -23.74
C HIS A 344 16.55 34.63 -23.80
N TYR A 345 15.62 34.40 -22.88
CA TYR A 345 14.39 35.18 -22.77
C TYR A 345 14.66 36.56 -22.16
N GLN A 346 15.59 36.63 -21.19
CA GLN A 346 16.04 37.90 -20.60
C GLN A 346 16.80 38.75 -21.62
N ASP A 347 17.64 38.14 -22.47
CA ASP A 347 18.34 38.84 -23.54
C ASP A 347 17.37 39.47 -24.54
N LEU A 348 16.33 38.74 -24.97
CA LEU A 348 15.32 39.22 -25.90
C LEU A 348 14.49 40.36 -25.31
N ILE A 349 14.05 40.25 -24.06
CA ILE A 349 13.32 41.31 -23.36
C ILE A 349 14.20 42.56 -23.23
N THR A 350 15.48 42.39 -22.91
CA THR A 350 16.42 43.49 -22.76
C THR A 350 16.61 44.24 -24.08
N HIS A 351 16.80 43.51 -25.19
CA HIS A 351 16.91 44.13 -26.52
C HIS A 351 15.61 44.83 -26.95
N LEU A 352 14.45 44.21 -26.71
CA LEU A 352 13.15 44.81 -27.01
C LEU A 352 12.93 46.10 -26.20
N ALA A 353 13.27 46.07 -24.92
CA ALA A 353 13.19 47.23 -24.05
C ALA A 353 14.12 48.36 -24.50
N GLU A 354 15.34 48.05 -24.94
CA GLU A 354 16.25 49.03 -25.52
C GLU A 354 15.68 49.68 -26.78
N GLN A 355 15.08 48.90 -27.68
CA GLN A 355 14.43 49.44 -28.87
C GLN A 355 13.25 50.37 -28.52
N LEU A 356 12.42 49.96 -27.57
CA LEU A 356 11.26 50.77 -27.10
C LEU A 356 11.69 52.06 -26.39
N ARG A 357 12.85 52.08 -25.73
CA ARG A 357 13.42 53.31 -25.15
C ARG A 357 13.97 54.25 -26.22
N ASN A 358 14.70 53.68 -27.18
CA ASN A 358 15.49 54.46 -28.14
C ASN A 358 14.64 54.99 -29.31
N ASP A 359 13.54 54.32 -29.68
CA ASP A 359 12.62 54.78 -30.72
C ASP A 359 11.38 55.45 -30.10
N ALA A 360 11.27 56.76 -30.27
CA ALA A 360 10.17 57.57 -29.73
C ALA A 360 8.80 57.19 -30.30
N LEU A 361 8.76 56.63 -31.52
CA LEU A 361 7.53 56.29 -32.22
C LEU A 361 7.15 54.81 -32.07
N LEU A 362 8.01 54.00 -31.43
CA LEU A 362 7.82 52.56 -31.28
C LEU A 362 6.91 52.22 -30.10
N THR A 363 5.83 51.50 -30.40
CA THR A 363 4.89 50.94 -29.41
C THR A 363 4.90 49.42 -29.47
N LEU A 364 4.59 48.77 -28.35
CA LEU A 364 4.49 47.32 -28.21
C LEU A 364 3.05 46.93 -27.89
N ARG A 365 2.48 46.01 -28.67
CA ARG A 365 1.25 45.31 -28.35
C ARG A 365 1.52 43.86 -28.03
N VAL A 366 0.98 43.37 -26.92
CA VAL A 366 1.10 41.96 -26.52
C VAL A 366 -0.24 41.27 -26.70
N ILE A 367 -0.32 40.37 -27.68
CA ILE A 367 -1.56 39.69 -28.06
C ILE A 367 -1.55 38.28 -27.49
N VAL A 368 -2.59 37.93 -26.72
CA VAL A 368 -2.75 36.62 -26.08
C VAL A 368 -4.19 36.09 -26.20
N PRO A 369 -4.41 34.77 -26.07
CA PRO A 369 -5.75 34.23 -25.87
C PRO A 369 -6.42 34.82 -24.61
N GLN A 370 -7.76 34.97 -24.60
CA GLN A 370 -8.52 35.57 -23.48
C GLN A 370 -8.17 34.96 -22.11
N ARG A 371 -7.98 33.64 -22.04
CA ARG A 371 -7.55 32.90 -20.82
C ARG A 371 -6.17 33.29 -20.27
N LYS A 372 -5.37 34.01 -21.05
CA LYS A 372 -4.01 34.45 -20.72
C LYS A 372 -3.89 35.98 -20.55
N LYS A 373 -4.99 36.73 -20.56
CA LYS A 373 -4.97 38.21 -20.40
C LYS A 373 -4.16 38.70 -19.19
N ARG A 374 -4.20 37.96 -18.07
CA ARG A 374 -3.40 38.28 -16.86
C ARG A 374 -1.88 38.19 -17.10
N VAL A 375 -1.44 37.27 -17.95
CA VAL A 375 -0.01 37.09 -18.30
C VAL A 375 0.48 38.24 -19.16
N ALA A 376 -0.30 38.63 -20.17
CA ALA A 376 0.04 39.79 -21.01
C ALA A 376 0.09 41.08 -20.19
N SER A 377 -0.91 41.32 -19.34
CA SER A 377 -0.94 42.45 -18.40
C SER A 377 0.30 42.46 -17.49
N ALA A 378 0.62 41.33 -16.83
CA ALA A 378 1.81 41.26 -15.99
C ALA A 378 3.11 41.52 -16.76
N PHE A 379 3.21 41.05 -18.02
CA PHE A 379 4.39 41.24 -18.86
C PHE A 379 4.59 42.71 -19.25
N VAL A 380 3.53 43.42 -19.67
CA VAL A 380 3.65 44.86 -19.97
C VAL A 380 3.93 45.68 -18.70
N HIS A 381 3.36 45.32 -17.55
CA HIS A 381 3.71 45.96 -16.27
C HIS A 381 5.17 45.69 -15.88
N HIS A 382 5.71 44.51 -16.17
CA HIS A 382 7.11 44.20 -15.92
C HIS A 382 8.04 45.03 -16.82
N LEU A 383 7.72 45.20 -18.11
CA LEU A 383 8.46 46.11 -18.99
C LEU A 383 8.48 47.55 -18.49
N HIS A 384 7.33 48.06 -18.05
CA HIS A 384 7.24 49.39 -17.45
C HIS A 384 8.05 49.49 -16.15
N ALA A 385 7.83 48.57 -15.20
CA ALA A 385 8.40 48.64 -13.85
C ALA A 385 9.90 48.34 -13.79
N VAL A 386 10.38 47.37 -14.59
CA VAL A 386 11.78 46.89 -14.53
C VAL A 386 12.65 47.58 -15.57
N TYR A 387 12.11 47.85 -16.77
CA TYR A 387 12.90 48.41 -17.87
C TYR A 387 12.61 49.90 -18.14
N GLY A 388 11.66 50.51 -17.42
CA GLY A 388 11.35 51.94 -17.50
C GLY A 388 10.70 52.36 -18.82
N ILE A 389 9.99 51.45 -19.49
CA ILE A 389 9.27 51.76 -20.73
C ILE A 389 8.03 52.59 -20.40
N ALA A 390 7.82 53.70 -21.10
CA ALA A 390 6.67 54.58 -20.88
C ALA A 390 5.35 53.82 -21.15
N ALA A 391 4.35 54.03 -20.28
CA ALA A 391 3.11 53.26 -20.28
C ALA A 391 2.25 53.48 -21.54
N ASP A 392 2.34 54.65 -22.15
CA ASP A 392 1.72 55.01 -23.43
C ASP A 392 2.30 54.22 -24.62
N LYS A 393 3.48 53.62 -24.46
CA LYS A 393 4.08 52.72 -25.46
C LYS A 393 3.66 51.26 -25.31
N LEU A 394 2.87 50.91 -24.29
CA LEU A 394 2.57 49.52 -23.93
C LEU A 394 1.07 49.24 -23.95
N GLU A 395 0.68 48.31 -24.81
CA GLU A 395 -0.69 47.80 -24.88
C GLU A 395 -0.68 46.27 -24.80
N TYR A 396 -1.77 45.70 -24.29
CA TYR A 396 -2.01 44.26 -24.43
C TYR A 396 -3.44 44.00 -24.91
N GLY A 397 -3.64 42.90 -25.63
CA GLY A 397 -4.94 42.57 -26.19
C GLY A 397 -5.24 41.09 -26.28
N TRP A 398 -6.53 40.78 -26.45
CA TRP A 398 -7.02 39.42 -26.63
C TRP A 398 -8.21 39.38 -27.59
N ALA A 399 -8.44 38.23 -28.22
CA ALA A 399 -9.59 38.03 -29.11
C ALA A 399 -10.90 37.97 -28.31
N VAL A 400 -11.93 38.67 -28.79
CA VAL A 400 -13.29 38.71 -28.25
C VAL A 400 -14.26 38.27 -29.35
N ASN A 401 -15.16 37.33 -29.04
CA ASN A 401 -16.23 36.91 -29.96
C ASN A 401 -17.44 37.84 -29.80
N HIS A 402 -18.13 38.15 -30.91
CA HIS A 402 -19.44 38.83 -30.88
C HIS A 402 -20.46 37.93 -30.16
N GLY A 403 -20.69 38.17 -28.87
CA GLY A 403 -21.62 37.43 -28.02
C GLY A 403 -21.26 37.44 -26.52
N ASP A 404 -20.00 37.68 -26.17
CA ASP A 404 -19.48 37.58 -24.80
C ASP A 404 -19.52 38.90 -24.00
N GLU A 405 -20.28 39.92 -24.43
CA GLU A 405 -20.31 41.25 -23.78
C GLU A 405 -20.89 41.26 -22.34
N ALA A 406 -21.41 40.15 -21.83
CA ALA A 406 -22.15 40.12 -20.56
C ALA A 406 -21.37 39.64 -19.31
N ALA A 407 -20.06 39.43 -19.37
CA ALA A 407 -19.30 38.92 -18.20
C ALA A 407 -18.21 39.88 -17.69
N ASN A 408 -18.58 41.15 -17.41
CA ASN A 408 -17.79 42.02 -16.55
C ASN A 408 -18.04 41.67 -15.08
N GLY A 409 -17.42 40.59 -14.62
CA GLY A 409 -17.26 40.27 -13.21
C GLY A 409 -15.79 39.99 -12.94
N TYR A 410 -15.13 40.85 -12.16
CA TYR A 410 -13.82 40.56 -11.60
C TYR A 410 -13.95 39.40 -10.61
N GLY A 411 -13.98 38.18 -11.13
CA GLY A 411 -13.96 36.95 -10.35
C GLY A 411 -12.58 36.76 -9.72
N THR A 412 -12.51 36.96 -8.41
CA THR A 412 -11.40 36.57 -7.55
C THR A 412 -11.31 35.05 -7.47
N ASN A 413 -10.82 34.41 -8.54
CA ASN A 413 -10.29 33.06 -8.41
C ASN A 413 -8.89 33.19 -7.83
N SER A 414 -8.78 32.83 -6.55
CA SER A 414 -7.56 32.69 -5.78
C SER A 414 -6.52 31.95 -6.61
N ALA A 415 -5.46 32.68 -6.98
CA ALA A 415 -4.29 32.09 -7.60
C ALA A 415 -3.66 31.14 -6.57
N SER A 416 -3.69 29.84 -6.86
CA SER A 416 -2.78 28.92 -6.19
C SER A 416 -1.37 29.29 -6.62
N THR A 417 -0.65 29.98 -5.73
CA THR A 417 0.76 30.31 -5.84
C THR A 417 1.52 29.01 -6.15
N LEU A 418 2.05 28.88 -7.38
CA LEU A 418 2.93 27.77 -7.74
C LEU A 418 4.27 28.01 -7.04
N SER A 419 4.35 27.57 -5.78
CA SER A 419 5.56 27.71 -4.96
C SER A 419 6.68 26.82 -5.51
N ARG A 420 7.88 27.40 -5.48
CA ARG A 420 9.15 26.98 -6.09
C ARG A 420 9.70 25.62 -5.63
N GLN A 421 8.96 24.80 -4.89
CA GLN A 421 9.53 23.67 -4.11
C GLN A 421 8.98 22.26 -4.38
N GLN A 422 8.11 22.05 -5.36
CA GLN A 422 7.59 20.71 -5.64
C GLN A 422 8.24 20.07 -6.88
N ASN A 423 9.49 19.63 -6.75
CA ASN A 423 10.08 18.63 -7.67
C ASN A 423 11.02 17.65 -6.95
N LEU A 424 10.79 17.40 -5.65
CA LEU A 424 11.36 16.25 -4.95
C LEU A 424 10.37 15.09 -5.06
N PHE A 425 10.46 14.34 -6.15
CA PHE A 425 9.64 13.16 -6.34
C PHE A 425 10.06 12.09 -5.32
N SER A 426 9.09 11.57 -4.57
CA SER A 426 9.32 10.47 -3.63
C SER A 426 8.92 9.16 -4.28
N LEU A 427 9.85 8.22 -4.38
CA LEU A 427 9.54 6.81 -4.47
C LEU A 427 9.04 6.38 -3.09
N ALA A 428 7.79 5.99 -2.99
CA ALA A 428 7.24 5.44 -1.75
C ALA A 428 7.15 3.92 -1.93
N PRO A 429 8.23 3.14 -1.69
CA PRO A 429 8.17 1.69 -1.75
C PRO A 429 7.10 1.19 -0.77
N LYS A 430 5.88 0.94 -1.28
CA LYS A 430 4.88 0.19 -0.53
C LYS A 430 5.27 -1.28 -0.57
N ILE A 431 5.98 -1.67 0.47
CA ILE A 431 6.32 -3.05 0.73
C ILE A 431 5.03 -3.78 1.09
N LYS A 432 4.51 -4.57 0.16
CA LYS A 432 3.49 -5.57 0.49
C LYS A 432 4.19 -6.86 0.92
N ARG A 433 4.40 -7.06 2.23
CA ARG A 433 4.80 -8.37 2.74
C ARG A 433 3.62 -9.32 2.61
N LYS A 434 3.73 -10.31 1.72
CA LYS A 434 2.74 -11.40 1.66
C LYS A 434 2.77 -12.27 2.93
N TYR A 435 3.92 -12.32 3.62
CA TYR A 435 4.11 -13.06 4.87
C TYR A 435 4.83 -12.19 5.88
N ASN A 436 4.23 -12.00 7.05
CA ASN A 436 4.66 -10.99 7.99
C ASN A 436 5.71 -11.53 8.99
N ARG A 437 6.52 -12.54 8.64
CA ARG A 437 7.54 -13.09 9.57
C ARG A 437 8.56 -12.05 10.03
N PHE A 438 9.17 -12.26 11.20
CA PHE A 438 10.27 -11.45 11.72
C PHE A 438 11.51 -11.62 10.83
N ILE A 439 11.80 -10.61 10.00
CA ILE A 439 13.00 -10.57 9.15
C ILE A 439 13.74 -9.29 9.47
N GLU A 440 14.97 -9.43 9.94
CA GLU A 440 15.94 -8.35 10.01
C GLU A 440 16.73 -8.35 8.71
N LEU A 441 16.76 -7.20 8.04
CA LEU A 441 17.62 -7.03 6.86
C LEU A 441 19.04 -6.75 7.33
N SER A 442 20.02 -7.26 6.59
CA SER A 442 21.41 -6.81 6.70
C SER A 442 21.68 -5.64 5.76
N GLU A 443 21.20 -5.74 4.52
CA GLU A 443 21.35 -4.70 3.50
C GLU A 443 20.14 -4.69 2.55
N TRP A 444 19.86 -3.52 1.97
CA TRP A 444 18.92 -3.37 0.87
C TRP A 444 19.48 -2.42 -0.18
N ARG A 445 19.10 -2.65 -1.44
CA ARG A 445 19.51 -1.86 -2.61
C ARG A 445 18.31 -1.62 -3.53
N LEU A 446 17.90 -0.37 -3.72
CA LEU A 446 16.93 -0.01 -4.75
C LEU A 446 17.71 0.43 -5.99
N ARG A 447 17.54 -0.28 -7.10
CA ARG A 447 18.21 0.02 -8.37
C ARG A 447 17.21 0.56 -9.38
N ILE A 448 17.64 1.60 -10.06
CA ILE A 448 16.97 2.16 -11.24
C ILE A 448 17.88 1.90 -12.42
N ILE A 449 17.34 1.23 -13.44
CA ILE A 449 18.05 0.76 -14.62
C ILE A 449 17.43 1.33 -15.90
N ASP A 450 18.25 1.46 -16.93
CA ASP A 450 17.77 1.73 -18.29
C ASP A 450 17.16 0.50 -18.94
N SER A 451 16.64 0.66 -20.16
CA SER A 451 16.08 -0.44 -20.96
C SER A 451 17.09 -1.53 -21.36
N GLY A 452 18.39 -1.24 -21.33
CA GLY A 452 19.47 -2.20 -21.57
C GLY A 452 19.97 -2.90 -20.30
N GLY A 453 19.43 -2.56 -19.12
CA GLY A 453 19.83 -3.12 -17.83
C GLY A 453 20.97 -2.38 -17.14
N GLY A 454 21.46 -1.28 -17.70
CA GLY A 454 22.49 -0.43 -17.09
C GLY A 454 21.98 0.27 -15.85
N VAL A 455 22.73 0.24 -14.74
CA VAL A 455 22.34 0.92 -13.49
C VAL A 455 22.58 2.42 -13.62
N LEU A 456 21.51 3.19 -13.46
CA LEU A 456 21.53 4.64 -13.52
C LEU A 456 21.59 5.26 -12.13
N LYS A 457 20.87 4.66 -11.18
CA LYS A 457 20.78 5.12 -9.80
C LYS A 457 20.73 3.93 -8.86
N GLU A 458 21.53 3.95 -7.81
CA GLU A 458 21.45 2.98 -6.70
C GLU A 458 21.22 3.71 -5.37
N PHE A 459 20.22 3.28 -4.61
CA PHE A 459 20.05 3.63 -3.20
C PHE A 459 20.40 2.41 -2.37
N VAL A 460 21.18 2.60 -1.32
CA VAL A 460 21.62 1.53 -0.42
C VAL A 460 21.26 1.89 1.01
N GLY A 461 20.85 0.91 1.80
CA GLY A 461 20.69 1.06 3.24
C GLY A 461 20.85 -0.26 3.99
N GLN A 462 20.82 -0.17 5.31
CA GLN A 462 20.99 -1.30 6.22
C GLN A 462 19.80 -1.38 7.18
N PHE A 463 19.51 -2.59 7.67
CA PHE A 463 18.48 -2.90 8.66
C PHE A 463 17.03 -2.62 8.24
N ASP A 464 16.62 -1.35 8.23
CA ASP A 464 15.24 -0.97 7.98
C ASP A 464 15.11 -0.34 6.58
N LEU A 465 14.08 -0.75 5.85
CA LEU A 465 13.68 -0.09 4.62
C LEU A 465 12.90 1.19 4.97
N PRO A 466 13.29 2.36 4.45
CA PRO A 466 12.57 3.59 4.70
C PRO A 466 11.18 3.54 4.05
N GLU A 467 10.18 4.16 4.69
CA GLU A 467 8.82 4.26 4.11
C GLU A 467 8.80 5.01 2.78
N ARG A 468 9.76 5.94 2.58
CA ARG A 468 9.92 6.75 1.36
C ARG A 468 11.40 6.98 1.05
N ILE A 469 11.74 6.91 -0.23
CA ILE A 469 13.04 7.27 -0.80
C ILE A 469 12.81 8.45 -1.75
N HIS A 470 13.50 9.56 -1.51
CA HIS A 470 13.42 10.73 -2.39
C HIS A 470 14.43 10.61 -3.54
N TRP A 471 13.99 10.84 -4.76
CA TRP A 471 14.84 10.83 -5.94
C TRP A 471 14.58 12.06 -6.83
N ASP A 472 15.66 12.69 -7.27
CA ASP A 472 15.66 13.91 -8.07
C ASP A 472 15.78 13.65 -9.58
N TRP A 473 15.55 12.40 -10.03
CA TRP A 473 15.64 11.97 -11.43
C TRP A 473 17.02 12.12 -12.07
N LYS A 474 18.06 12.23 -11.24
CA LYS A 474 19.44 12.22 -11.71
C LYS A 474 20.04 10.83 -11.57
N SER A 475 20.96 10.47 -12.45
CA SER A 475 21.83 9.31 -12.27
C SER A 475 22.79 9.52 -11.09
N ASP A 476 23.55 8.48 -10.73
CA ASP A 476 24.66 8.60 -9.77
C ASP A 476 25.79 9.52 -10.27
N SER A 477 25.88 9.73 -11.58
CA SER A 477 26.78 10.74 -12.18
C SER A 477 26.20 12.17 -12.14
N GLY A 478 25.04 12.39 -11.51
CA GLY A 478 24.41 13.70 -11.39
C GLY A 478 23.75 14.21 -12.67
N LYS A 479 23.66 13.38 -13.73
CA LYS A 479 23.00 13.76 -14.99
C LYS A 479 21.51 13.51 -14.90
N LEU A 480 20.71 14.48 -15.34
CA LEU A 480 19.26 14.29 -15.47
C LEU A 480 18.96 13.18 -16.48
N LEU A 481 18.04 12.28 -16.14
CA LEU A 481 17.63 11.23 -17.06
C LEU A 481 16.87 11.82 -18.27
N THR A 482 17.10 11.23 -19.44
CA THR A 482 16.47 11.63 -20.70
C THR A 482 15.07 11.02 -20.87
N ALA A 483 14.36 11.40 -21.92
CA ALA A 483 13.13 10.69 -22.29
C ALA A 483 13.45 9.22 -22.60
N GLY A 484 12.62 8.31 -22.10
CA GLY A 484 12.83 6.88 -22.26
C GLY A 484 12.04 6.04 -21.25
N ASN A 485 12.13 4.72 -21.45
CA ASN A 485 11.62 3.74 -20.50
C ASN A 485 12.74 3.31 -19.57
N TYR A 486 12.45 3.33 -18.28
CA TYR A 486 13.32 2.92 -17.20
C TYR A 486 12.64 1.84 -16.38
N TYR A 487 13.42 1.07 -15.64
CA TYR A 487 12.90 0.07 -14.73
C TYR A 487 13.52 0.23 -13.37
N TYR A 488 12.82 -0.21 -12.33
CA TYR A 488 13.37 -0.23 -10.99
C TYR A 488 12.97 -1.50 -10.27
N TYR A 489 13.83 -1.94 -9.34
CA TYR A 489 13.58 -3.10 -8.48
C TYR A 489 14.35 -2.96 -7.17
N LEU A 490 13.86 -3.61 -6.12
CA LEU A 490 14.53 -3.70 -4.84
C LEU A 490 15.25 -5.04 -4.72
N GLN A 491 16.47 -5.00 -4.22
CA GLN A 491 17.22 -6.15 -3.73
C GLN A 491 17.41 -6.02 -2.23
N TRP A 492 17.39 -7.13 -1.52
CA TRP A 492 17.69 -7.13 -0.09
C TRP A 492 18.37 -8.43 0.30
N ARG A 493 19.17 -8.35 1.36
CA ARG A 493 19.81 -9.48 2.02
C ARG A 493 19.36 -9.52 3.46
N ASP A 494 19.00 -10.69 3.93
CA ASP A 494 18.72 -10.91 5.34
C ASP A 494 20.00 -11.17 6.16
N LYS A 495 19.92 -11.12 7.50
CA LYS A 495 21.07 -11.44 8.37
C LYS A 495 21.63 -12.85 8.19
N ASN A 496 20.89 -13.75 7.55
CA ASN A 496 21.32 -15.11 7.24
C ASN A 496 22.05 -15.20 5.89
N GLY A 497 22.28 -14.07 5.21
CA GLY A 497 23.00 -13.99 3.94
C GLY A 497 22.16 -14.27 2.70
N ILE A 498 20.85 -14.55 2.85
CA ILE A 498 19.97 -14.86 1.73
C ILE A 498 19.63 -13.56 1.00
N SER A 499 20.04 -13.47 -0.27
CA SER A 499 19.75 -12.33 -1.13
C SER A 499 18.51 -12.59 -2.00
N ARG A 500 17.61 -11.62 -2.09
CA ARG A 500 16.36 -11.69 -2.86
C ARG A 500 16.12 -10.39 -3.64
N ARG A 501 15.17 -10.42 -4.57
CA ARG A 501 14.85 -9.30 -5.45
C ARG A 501 13.34 -9.22 -5.75
N SER A 502 12.79 -8.01 -5.80
CA SER A 502 11.42 -7.74 -6.23
C SER A 502 11.25 -7.87 -7.75
N PRO A 503 10.03 -8.10 -8.27
CA PRO A 503 9.74 -7.89 -9.67
C PRO A 503 10.18 -6.49 -10.14
N SER A 504 10.66 -6.38 -11.38
CA SER A 504 10.98 -5.09 -11.99
C SER A 504 9.69 -4.35 -12.37
N ARG A 505 9.64 -3.06 -12.05
CA ARG A 505 8.54 -2.17 -12.45
C ARG A 505 9.02 -1.12 -13.42
N LYS A 506 8.12 -0.69 -14.32
CA LYS A 506 8.41 0.28 -15.38
C LYS A 506 8.15 1.72 -14.91
N LEU A 507 8.98 2.63 -15.37
CA LEU A 507 8.89 4.07 -15.19
C LEU A 507 9.15 4.75 -16.54
N SER A 508 8.30 5.68 -16.97
CA SER A 508 8.41 6.31 -18.31
C SER A 508 8.70 7.80 -18.19
N ILE A 509 9.80 8.27 -18.76
CA ILE A 509 10.08 9.71 -18.89
C ILE A 509 9.71 10.14 -20.30
N SER A 510 8.84 11.12 -20.40
CA SER A 510 8.43 11.73 -21.66
C SER A 510 8.88 13.19 -21.67
N LYS A 511 9.51 13.59 -22.78
CA LYS A 511 9.93 14.97 -23.01
C LYS A 511 9.02 15.55 -24.07
N TYR A 512 8.41 16.69 -23.77
CA TYR A 512 7.57 17.43 -24.72
C TYR A 512 8.28 18.72 -25.06
N LYS A 513 8.51 18.92 -26.36
CA LYS A 513 8.98 20.17 -26.91
C LYS A 513 7.79 21.14 -26.93
N ARG A 514 7.94 22.29 -26.30
CA ARG A 514 6.98 23.39 -26.44
C ARG A 514 7.68 24.50 -27.20
N GLU A 515 7.28 24.69 -28.45
CA GLU A 515 7.78 25.77 -29.28
C GLU A 515 7.00 27.05 -28.92
N VAL A 516 7.74 28.10 -28.62
CA VAL A 516 7.21 29.43 -28.42
C VAL A 516 7.71 30.23 -29.61
N ASP A 517 6.82 30.45 -30.57
CA ASP A 517 7.12 31.28 -31.72
C ASP A 517 6.96 32.74 -31.32
N ILE A 518 8.03 33.51 -31.49
CA ILE A 518 8.02 34.97 -31.30
C ILE A 518 8.10 35.58 -32.69
N GLU A 519 6.96 36.08 -33.18
CA GLU A 519 6.87 36.80 -34.44
C GLU A 519 6.98 38.31 -34.19
N VAL A 520 7.95 38.96 -34.85
CA VAL A 520 8.14 40.41 -34.79
C VAL A 520 7.83 40.99 -36.17
N THR A 521 6.60 41.45 -36.37
CA THR A 521 6.18 42.08 -37.62
C THR A 521 6.46 43.58 -37.58
N LYS A 522 7.27 44.09 -38.51
CA LYS A 522 7.50 45.53 -38.69
C LYS A 522 6.56 46.04 -39.80
N VAL A 523 5.47 46.71 -39.44
CA VAL A 523 4.55 47.28 -40.43
C VAL A 523 5.19 48.54 -41.03
N SER A 524 5.43 48.54 -42.34
CA SER A 524 5.92 49.72 -43.08
C SER A 524 4.77 50.69 -43.34
N PRO A 525 4.96 52.02 -43.17
CA PRO A 525 3.87 52.97 -43.19
C PRO A 525 3.41 53.24 -44.62
N LYS A 526 2.22 52.77 -44.96
CA LYS A 526 1.40 53.43 -45.97
C LYS A 526 0.12 53.89 -45.29
N VAL A 527 -0.03 55.21 -45.22
CA VAL A 527 -1.21 56.00 -44.81
C VAL A 527 -1.23 56.47 -43.34
N ARG A 528 -0.75 57.71 -43.14
CA ARG A 528 -1.21 58.77 -42.21
C ARG A 528 -1.48 58.51 -40.72
N ASP A 529 -0.93 57.46 -40.12
CA ASP A 529 -0.71 57.43 -38.66
C ASP A 529 0.74 57.03 -38.36
N VAL A 530 1.50 57.94 -37.75
CA VAL A 530 2.97 57.85 -37.62
C VAL A 530 3.34 57.16 -36.31
N SER A 531 3.06 55.85 -36.20
CA SER A 531 3.60 55.02 -35.11
C SER A 531 4.31 53.80 -35.69
N HIS A 532 5.52 53.53 -35.20
CA HIS A 532 6.15 52.23 -35.38
C HIS A 532 5.51 51.27 -34.36
N ARG A 533 5.14 50.07 -34.78
CA ARG A 533 4.47 49.11 -33.91
C ARG A 533 5.11 47.74 -33.99
N ILE A 534 5.34 47.13 -32.83
CA ILE A 534 5.67 45.71 -32.67
C ILE A 534 4.45 45.03 -32.08
N ASP A 535 3.88 44.08 -32.83
CA ASP A 535 2.83 43.19 -32.33
C ASP A 535 3.49 41.87 -31.89
N LEU A 536 3.64 41.66 -30.58
CA LEU A 536 4.15 40.44 -29.98
C LEU A 536 3.00 39.47 -29.73
N VAL A 537 2.91 38.44 -30.57
CA VAL A 537 1.92 37.37 -30.42
C VAL A 537 2.54 36.23 -29.62
N LEU A 538 1.97 35.91 -28.45
CA LEU A 538 2.44 34.78 -27.64
C LEU A 538 1.59 33.54 -27.96
N GLY A 539 2.13 32.66 -28.80
CA GLY A 539 1.57 31.35 -29.14
C GLY A 539 1.57 30.34 -27.98
N LEU A 540 0.78 29.26 -28.13
CA LEU A 540 0.49 28.28 -27.08
C LEU A 540 1.66 27.38 -26.69
#